data_AF-A0A973MWZ1-F1
#
_entry.id   AF-A0A973MWZ1-F1
#
_cell.length_a   1.000
_cell.length_b   1.000
_cell.length_c   1.000
_cell.angle_alpha   90.00
_cell.angle_beta   90.00
_cell.angle_gamma   90.00
#
_symmetry.space_group_name_H-M   'P 1'
#
loop_
_entity.id
_entity.type
_entity.pdbx_description
1 polymer ?
#
loop_
_entity_poly.entity_id
_entity_poly.type
_entity_poly.pdbx_seq_one_letter_code
_entity_poly.pdbx_strand_id
1 'polypeptide(L)'
;VNGGAWVYSSYDPTAVGWDVSGGTSEATPLFSGIVALADQAGGHRVGNIQQALYRLYAHNAKANGIVDVNDGTDNSYQGVTGYKAVNGYDMATGVGTVDALKFVPALAKASSRG
;
A
#
# COMPACT_ATOMS: atom_id res chain seq x y z
N VAL A 1 1.28 -16.21 -6.61
CA VAL A 1 0.14 -15.52 -5.95
C VAL A 1 -0.47 -14.52 -6.93
N ASN A 2 -1.76 -14.22 -6.84
CA ASN A 2 -2.37 -13.17 -7.67
C ASN A 2 -1.86 -11.80 -7.17
N GLY A 3 -1.24 -11.01 -8.04
CA GLY A 3 -0.66 -9.70 -7.70
C GLY A 3 0.80 -9.71 -7.26
N GLY A 4 1.53 -10.82 -7.46
CA GLY A 4 2.96 -10.90 -7.15
C GLY A 4 3.86 -10.29 -8.22
N ALA A 5 4.98 -9.70 -7.82
CA ALA A 5 6.02 -9.20 -8.72
C ALA A 5 6.92 -10.33 -9.22
N TRP A 6 7.25 -10.26 -10.50
CA TRP A 6 8.35 -11.05 -11.08
C TRP A 6 9.68 -10.49 -10.59
N VAL A 7 10.44 -11.33 -9.89
CA VAL A 7 11.77 -11.01 -9.37
C VAL A 7 12.76 -11.99 -9.99
N TYR A 8 13.81 -11.47 -10.61
CA TYR A 8 14.93 -12.27 -11.06
C TYR A 8 15.92 -12.43 -9.91
N SER A 9 16.28 -13.67 -9.56
CA SER A 9 17.28 -13.97 -8.54
C SER A 9 18.40 -14.83 -9.14
N SER A 10 19.64 -14.46 -8.80
CA SER A 10 20.84 -15.26 -9.09
C SER A 10 21.67 -15.51 -7.83
N TYR A 11 21.08 -15.28 -6.65
CA TYR A 11 21.79 -15.37 -5.36
C TYR A 11 22.12 -16.81 -4.99
N ASP A 12 21.19 -17.74 -5.26
CA ASP A 12 21.47 -19.17 -5.25
C ASP A 12 21.89 -19.60 -6.67
N PRO A 13 23.16 -19.98 -6.90
CA PRO A 13 23.63 -20.39 -8.22
C PRO A 13 22.98 -21.67 -8.74
N THR A 14 22.28 -22.43 -7.90
CA THR A 14 21.53 -23.64 -8.28
C THR A 14 20.06 -23.37 -8.62
N ALA A 15 19.56 -22.18 -8.30
CA ALA A 15 18.17 -21.77 -8.50
C ALA A 15 18.09 -20.37 -9.15
N VAL A 16 18.90 -20.15 -10.18
CA VAL A 16 18.91 -18.91 -10.95
C VAL A 16 17.67 -18.83 -11.85
N GLY A 17 16.90 -17.75 -11.77
CA GLY A 17 15.76 -17.56 -12.63
C GLY A 17 14.79 -16.48 -12.19
N TRP A 18 13.69 -16.41 -12.93
CA TRP A 18 12.53 -15.60 -12.59
C TRP A 18 11.63 -16.35 -11.63
N ASP A 19 11.26 -15.70 -10.53
CA ASP A 19 10.27 -16.19 -9.59
C ASP A 19 9.22 -15.11 -9.31
N VAL A 20 8.04 -15.53 -8.85
CA VAL A 20 6.96 -14.62 -8.45
C VAL A 20 7.02 -14.45 -6.94
N SER A 21 7.53 -13.30 -6.51
CA SER A 21 7.44 -12.88 -5.11
C SER A 21 6.04 -12.32 -4.81
N GLY A 22 5.65 -12.29 -3.54
CA GLY A 22 4.40 -11.67 -3.15
C GLY A 22 4.11 -11.72 -1.65
N GLY A 23 2.86 -11.41 -1.30
CA GLY A 23 2.44 -11.26 0.08
C GLY A 23 2.67 -9.85 0.63
N THR A 24 2.37 -9.65 1.91
CA THR A 24 2.49 -8.33 2.56
C THR A 24 3.93 -7.81 2.59
N SER A 25 4.92 -8.70 2.49
CA SER A 25 6.34 -8.38 2.31
C SER A 25 6.63 -7.62 1.01
N GLU A 26 5.84 -7.82 -0.05
CA GLU A 26 5.94 -7.03 -1.28
C GLU A 26 5.16 -5.71 -1.17
N ALA A 27 3.97 -5.74 -0.57
CA ALA A 27 3.16 -4.54 -0.39
C ALA A 27 3.85 -3.46 0.45
N THR A 28 4.61 -3.87 1.47
CA THR A 28 5.33 -2.97 2.39
C THR A 28 6.34 -2.06 1.67
N PRO A 29 7.33 -2.58 0.91
CA PRO A 29 8.28 -1.74 0.18
C PRO A 29 7.63 -0.92 -0.93
N LEU A 30 6.61 -1.45 -1.62
CA LEU A 30 5.85 -0.68 -2.62
C LEU A 30 5.21 0.56 -2.01
N PHE A 31 4.52 0.42 -0.88
CA PHE A 31 3.92 1.54 -0.17
C PHE A 31 4.98 2.50 0.39
N SER A 32 6.11 1.98 0.91
CA SER A 32 7.22 2.81 1.39
C SER A 32 7.82 3.70 0.30
N GLY A 33 7.92 3.18 -0.94
CA GLY A 33 8.38 3.96 -2.09
C GLY A 33 7.42 5.10 -2.43
N ILE A 34 6.11 4.86 -2.34
CA ILE A 34 5.09 5.90 -2.55
C ILE A 34 5.18 6.99 -1.47
N VAL A 35 5.42 6.61 -0.21
CA VAL A 35 5.66 7.58 0.87
C VAL A 35 6.94 8.39 0.63
N ALA A 36 8.00 7.76 0.13
CA ALA A 36 9.24 8.46 -0.23
C ALA A 36 9.03 9.44 -1.40
N LEU A 37 8.17 9.11 -2.37
CA LEU A 37 7.77 10.07 -3.42
C LEU A 37 7.04 11.28 -2.82
N ALA A 38 6.24 11.10 -1.76
CA ALA A 38 5.62 12.20 -1.04
C ALA A 38 6.65 13.08 -0.30
N ASP A 39 7.70 12.49 0.27
CA ASP A 39 8.83 13.26 0.82
C ASP A 39 9.46 14.15 -0.26
N GLN A 40 9.72 13.57 -1.44
CA GLN A 40 10.32 14.28 -2.57
C GLN A 40 9.42 15.39 -3.10
N ALA A 41 8.11 15.12 -3.24
CA ALA A 41 7.14 16.10 -3.72
C ALA A 41 6.92 17.26 -2.72
N GLY A 42 6.98 16.99 -1.42
CA GLY A 42 6.85 18.01 -0.37
C GLY A 42 8.14 18.79 -0.10
N GLY A 43 9.30 18.26 -0.50
CA GLY A 43 10.61 18.83 -0.17
C GLY A 43 10.94 18.74 1.33
N HIS A 44 10.28 17.85 2.07
CA HIS A 44 10.52 17.57 3.48
C HIS A 44 10.04 16.16 3.82
N ARG A 45 10.48 15.62 4.97
CA ARG A 45 9.95 14.35 5.47
C ARG A 45 8.48 14.48 5.85
N VAL A 46 7.64 13.55 5.42
CA VAL A 46 6.22 13.46 5.78
C VAL A 46 6.01 12.83 7.15
N GLY A 47 7.03 12.16 7.70
CA GLY A 47 7.04 11.64 9.07
C GLY A 47 6.01 10.53 9.31
N ASN A 48 5.38 10.55 10.50
CA ASN A 48 4.33 9.60 10.83
C ASN A 48 3.03 9.94 10.07
N ILE A 49 2.72 9.13 9.07
CA ILE A 49 1.60 9.38 8.16
C ILE A 49 0.23 8.96 8.70
N GLN A 50 0.15 8.27 9.85
CA GLN A 50 -1.10 7.65 10.30
C GLN A 50 -2.25 8.66 10.38
N GLN A 51 -2.02 9.80 11.04
CA GLN A 51 -3.06 10.82 11.19
C GLN A 51 -3.43 11.46 9.84
N ALA A 52 -2.46 11.71 8.97
CA ALA A 52 -2.69 12.28 7.64
C ALA A 52 -3.50 11.31 6.77
N LEU A 53 -3.14 10.02 6.75
CA LEU A 53 -3.82 8.98 6.00
C LEU A 53 -5.30 8.90 6.36
N TYR A 54 -5.63 8.78 7.65
CA TYR A 54 -7.03 8.67 8.07
C TYR A 54 -7.82 9.98 7.88
N ARG A 55 -7.18 11.15 7.92
CA ARG A 55 -7.81 12.42 7.54
C ARG A 55 -8.15 12.45 6.05
N LEU A 56 -7.21 12.05 5.19
CA LEU A 56 -7.43 11.97 3.74
C LEU A 56 -8.52 10.95 3.39
N TYR A 57 -8.57 9.83 4.11
CA TYR A 57 -9.63 8.84 3.98
C TYR A 57 -11.00 9.41 4.34
N ALA A 58 -11.12 10.06 5.51
CA ALA A 58 -12.37 10.66 5.97
C ALA A 58 -12.84 11.84 5.09
N HIS A 59 -11.92 12.62 4.55
CA HIS A 59 -12.20 13.81 3.76
C HIS A 59 -12.00 13.56 2.26
N ASN A 60 -12.81 12.65 1.69
CA ASN A 60 -12.85 12.28 0.26
C ASN A 60 -11.69 11.37 -0.19
N ALA A 61 -11.70 10.13 0.31
CA ALA A 61 -10.75 9.06 -0.03
C ALA A 61 -10.39 9.00 -1.52
N LYS A 62 -11.39 8.89 -2.41
CA LYS A 62 -11.17 8.75 -3.85
C LYS A 62 -10.44 9.94 -4.47
N ALA A 63 -10.78 11.17 -4.08
CA ALA A 63 -10.09 12.36 -4.58
C ALA A 63 -8.64 12.43 -4.06
N ASN A 64 -8.39 11.92 -2.86
CA ASN A 64 -7.06 11.84 -2.25
C ASN A 64 -6.26 10.61 -2.70
N GLY A 65 -6.75 9.85 -3.67
CA GLY A 65 -6.05 8.69 -4.21
C GLY A 65 -6.12 7.44 -3.35
N ILE A 66 -7.03 7.36 -2.38
CA ILE A 66 -7.30 6.13 -1.64
C ILE A 66 -8.39 5.37 -2.39
N VAL A 67 -8.10 4.11 -2.72
CA VAL A 67 -8.95 3.23 -3.52
C VAL A 67 -9.43 2.08 -2.63
N ASP A 68 -10.71 2.14 -2.28
CA ASP A 68 -11.39 1.11 -1.50
C ASP A 68 -11.33 -0.25 -2.21
N VAL A 69 -10.92 -1.29 -1.48
CA VAL A 69 -10.94 -2.67 -1.96
C VAL A 69 -12.16 -3.32 -1.35
N ASN A 70 -13.19 -3.56 -2.16
CA ASN A 70 -14.49 -4.05 -1.70
C ASN A 70 -15.05 -5.18 -2.58
N ASP A 71 -14.16 -5.91 -3.25
CA ASP A 71 -14.48 -6.99 -4.18
C ASP A 71 -14.79 -8.34 -3.49
N GLY A 72 -14.76 -8.38 -2.16
CA GLY A 72 -15.03 -9.57 -1.36
C GLY A 72 -13.86 -10.55 -1.25
N THR A 73 -12.66 -10.16 -1.68
CA THR A 73 -11.40 -10.88 -1.39
C THR A 73 -11.13 -10.95 0.12
N ASP A 74 -10.19 -11.77 0.56
CA ASP A 74 -9.91 -11.97 1.98
C ASP A 74 -8.41 -12.18 2.28
N ASN A 75 -8.06 -12.08 3.56
CA ASN A 75 -6.72 -12.34 4.07
C ASN A 75 -6.58 -13.71 4.76
N SER A 76 -7.42 -14.69 4.40
CA SER A 76 -7.29 -16.06 4.92
C SER A 76 -6.03 -16.72 4.37
N TYR A 77 -5.27 -17.39 5.24
CA TYR A 77 -4.01 -17.99 4.84
C TYR A 77 -3.71 -19.24 5.67
N GLN A 78 -3.22 -20.30 5.01
CA GLN A 78 -2.83 -21.57 5.66
C GLN A 78 -3.86 -22.15 6.65
N GLY A 79 -5.14 -22.10 6.28
CA GLY A 79 -6.24 -22.64 7.10
C GLY A 79 -6.67 -21.72 8.26
N VAL A 80 -6.05 -20.56 8.41
CA VAL A 80 -6.52 -19.51 9.31
C VAL A 80 -7.55 -18.65 8.58
N THR A 81 -8.80 -18.67 9.06
CA THR A 81 -9.87 -17.85 8.52
C THR A 81 -9.61 -16.37 8.80
N GLY A 82 -9.59 -15.57 7.73
CA GLY A 82 -9.41 -14.13 7.79
C GLY A 82 -10.73 -13.34 7.77
N TYR A 83 -10.60 -12.07 7.41
CA TYR A 83 -11.71 -11.15 7.18
C TYR A 83 -11.88 -10.91 5.69
N LYS A 84 -13.10 -10.56 5.28
CA LYS A 84 -13.39 -10.15 3.91
C LYS A 84 -13.22 -8.65 3.72
N ALA A 85 -12.77 -8.29 2.53
CA ALA A 85 -12.79 -6.94 2.01
C ALA A 85 -14.24 -6.48 1.80
N VAL A 86 -14.59 -5.32 2.33
CA VAL A 86 -15.96 -4.77 2.29
C VAL A 86 -15.91 -3.27 2.01
N ASN A 87 -17.07 -2.65 1.78
CA ASN A 87 -17.10 -1.20 1.53
C ASN A 87 -16.51 -0.42 2.71
N GLY A 88 -15.50 0.39 2.42
CA GLY A 88 -14.82 1.24 3.39
C GLY A 88 -13.73 0.51 4.17
N TYR A 89 -13.47 0.95 5.39
CA TYR A 89 -12.40 0.36 6.18
C TYR A 89 -12.73 -1.08 6.57
N ASP A 90 -11.80 -1.98 6.35
CA ASP A 90 -11.93 -3.38 6.76
C ASP A 90 -10.62 -3.97 7.33
N MET A 91 -10.72 -5.16 7.93
CA MET A 91 -9.59 -5.82 8.59
C MET A 91 -8.69 -6.62 7.63
N ALA A 92 -9.06 -6.73 6.36
CA ALA A 92 -8.28 -7.42 5.34
C ALA A 92 -7.34 -6.46 4.60
N THR A 93 -7.81 -5.26 4.27
CA THR A 93 -7.15 -4.28 3.40
C THR A 93 -7.02 -2.89 4.02
N GLY A 94 -7.60 -2.66 5.20
CA GLY A 94 -7.56 -1.36 5.87
C GLY A 94 -8.37 -0.33 5.10
N VAL A 95 -7.75 0.78 4.71
CA VAL A 95 -8.39 1.80 3.86
C VAL A 95 -8.33 1.45 2.36
N GLY A 96 -7.78 0.28 2.01
CA GLY A 96 -7.61 -0.20 0.64
C GLY A 96 -6.22 0.07 0.06
N THR A 97 -6.17 0.33 -1.24
CA THR A 97 -4.94 0.61 -2.00
C THR A 97 -4.80 2.10 -2.31
N VAL A 98 -3.69 2.49 -2.95
CA VAL A 98 -3.43 3.89 -3.30
C VAL A 98 -3.17 4.08 -4.80
N ASP A 99 -3.83 5.06 -5.40
CA ASP A 99 -3.45 5.68 -6.66
C ASP A 99 -2.36 6.72 -6.39
N ALA A 100 -1.10 6.33 -6.61
CA ALA A 100 0.07 7.13 -6.28
C ALA A 100 0.04 8.54 -6.91
N LEU A 101 -0.56 8.70 -8.11
CA LEU A 101 -0.62 10.00 -8.80
C LEU A 101 -1.41 11.03 -8.00
N LYS A 102 -2.46 10.59 -7.29
CA LYS A 102 -3.29 11.47 -6.44
C LYS A 102 -2.81 11.46 -4.98
N PHE A 103 -2.39 10.30 -4.50
CA PHE A 103 -2.03 10.10 -3.10
C PHE A 103 -0.75 10.85 -2.70
N VAL A 104 0.29 10.81 -3.53
CA VAL A 104 1.58 11.49 -3.27
C VAL A 104 1.40 12.98 -2.97
N PRO A 105 0.79 13.80 -3.86
CA PRO A 105 0.61 15.23 -3.57
C PRO A 105 -0.35 15.50 -2.41
N ALA A 106 -1.38 14.65 -2.22
CA ALA A 106 -2.31 14.79 -1.10
C ALA A 106 -1.62 14.54 0.25
N LEU A 107 -0.81 13.49 0.34
CA LEU A 107 -0.04 13.15 1.53
C LEU A 107 1.02 14.21 1.85
N ALA A 108 1.78 14.66 0.86
CA ALA A 108 2.79 15.71 1.03
C ALA A 108 2.18 16.99 1.62
N LYS A 109 0.95 17.35 1.22
CA LYS A 109 0.23 18.51 1.75
C LYS A 109 -0.38 18.27 3.13
N ALA A 110 -0.86 17.06 3.40
CA ALA A 110 -1.53 16.71 4.65
C ALA A 110 -0.56 16.48 5.82
N SER A 111 0.67 16.09 5.52
CA SER A 111 1.73 15.96 6.51
C SER A 111 2.34 17.33 6.83
N SER A 112 2.17 17.79 8.08
CA SER A 112 2.82 19.00 8.55
C SER A 112 4.33 18.81 8.61
N ARG A 113 5.09 19.89 8.36
CA ARG A 113 6.51 19.95 8.72
C ARG A 113 6.62 19.71 10.24
N GLY A 114 7.17 18.55 10.61
CA GLY A 114 7.66 18.32 11.97
C GLY A 114 8.83 19.23 12.28
#